data_AF-A0A4U1EDV0-F1
#
_entry.id   AF-A0A4U1EDV0-F1
#
_cell.length_a   1.000
_cell.length_b   1.000
_cell.length_c   1.000
_cell.angle_alpha   90.00
_cell.angle_beta   90.00
_cell.angle_gamma   90.00
#
_symmetry.space_group_name_H-M   'P 1'
#
loop_
_entity.id
_entity.type
_entity.pdbx_description
1 polymer ?
#
loop_
_entity_poly.entity_id
_entity_poly.type
_entity_poly.pdbx_seq_one_letter_code
_entity_poly.pdbx_strand_id
1 'polypeptide(L)'
;VTVVYQNGLPVISVRLPSRRERCQFTLKPISDSVGVFLRQLQEEDRGIDRVAIYSPDGVRVAASTGIDLLLLDDFKLVINDLTYHVRPPKRDLLSYENAATLNDVKTLVQQLYTTLCIEQHQLNKERELIERLEDLKEQLAPLEKVRIEISRKAEKRTTLVLWGGLAYMATQFGILARLTWWEYSWDIMEPVTYFITYGSAMAMYAYFVMTR
;
A
#
# COMPACT_ATOMS: atom_id res chain seq x y z
N VAL A 1 30.43 -25.70 -4.23
CA VAL A 1 29.60 -24.61 -3.67
C VAL A 1 30.54 -23.62 -3.02
N THR A 2 30.34 -22.32 -3.25
CA THR A 2 31.22 -21.25 -2.72
C THR A 2 30.36 -20.13 -2.15
N VAL A 3 30.83 -19.50 -1.08
CA VAL A 3 30.17 -18.33 -0.48
C VAL A 3 31.09 -17.13 -0.63
N VAL A 4 30.56 -16.02 -1.13
CA VAL A 4 31.29 -14.76 -1.29
C VAL A 4 30.43 -13.63 -0.75
N TYR A 5 31.03 -12.66 -0.07
CA TYR A 5 30.32 -11.45 0.32
C TYR A 5 30.33 -10.45 -0.82
N GLN A 6 29.15 -10.06 -1.30
CA GLN A 6 28.96 -8.95 -2.24
C GLN A 6 28.09 -7.89 -1.55
N ASN A 7 28.57 -6.65 -1.51
CA ASN A 7 27.87 -5.54 -0.84
C ASN A 7 27.46 -5.84 0.62
N GLY A 8 28.28 -6.62 1.34
CA GLY A 8 28.02 -6.99 2.74
C GLY A 8 26.99 -8.11 2.96
N LEU A 9 26.43 -8.68 1.89
CA LEU A 9 25.51 -9.82 1.93
C LEU A 9 26.20 -11.11 1.44
N PRO A 10 25.95 -12.26 2.08
CA PRO A 10 26.46 -13.54 1.61
C PRO A 10 25.73 -13.99 0.35
N VAL A 11 26.52 -14.26 -0.69
CA VAL A 11 26.06 -14.83 -1.95
C VAL A 11 26.59 -16.26 -2.03
N ILE A 12 25.67 -17.24 -2.01
CA ILE A 12 25.99 -18.67 -2.08
C ILE A 12 25.83 -19.13 -3.53
N SER A 13 26.93 -19.50 -4.18
CA SER A 13 26.91 -20.10 -5.50
C SER A 13 26.82 -21.62 -5.42
N VAL A 14 25.67 -22.16 -5.82
CA VAL A 14 25.36 -23.60 -5.83
C VAL A 14 25.24 -24.08 -7.27
N ARG A 15 25.71 -25.30 -7.55
CA ARG A 15 25.47 -25.96 -8.85
C ARG A 15 24.20 -26.79 -8.73
N LEU A 16 23.19 -26.46 -9.54
CA LEU A 16 21.89 -27.13 -9.52
C LEU A 16 21.94 -28.45 -10.32
N PRO A 17 21.32 -29.54 -9.83
CA PRO A 17 21.46 -30.87 -10.43
C PRO A 17 20.79 -31.02 -11.80
N SER A 18 19.62 -30.42 -12.04
CA SER A 18 18.85 -30.66 -13.28
C SER A 18 19.50 -30.01 -14.50
N ARG A 19 19.83 -28.72 -14.40
CA ARG A 19 20.39 -27.94 -15.51
C ARG A 19 21.93 -27.90 -15.55
N ARG A 20 22.59 -28.40 -14.49
CA ARG A 20 24.06 -28.38 -14.29
C ARG A 20 24.68 -26.99 -14.37
N GLU A 21 23.88 -25.94 -14.23
CA GLU A 21 24.32 -24.55 -14.19
C GLU A 21 24.62 -24.09 -12.75
N ARG A 22 25.39 -23.00 -12.62
CA ARG A 22 25.65 -22.39 -11.31
C ARG A 22 24.61 -21.30 -11.08
N CYS A 23 23.81 -21.45 -10.04
CA CYS A 23 22.89 -20.43 -9.56
C CYS A 23 23.47 -19.77 -8.30
N GLN A 24 23.17 -18.50 -8.09
CA GLN A 24 23.64 -17.71 -6.96
C GLN A 24 22.46 -17.25 -6.11
N PHE A 25 22.52 -17.50 -4.81
CA PHE A 25 21.49 -17.11 -3.85
C PHE A 25 22.04 -16.02 -2.95
N THR A 26 21.36 -14.87 -2.91
CA THR A 26 21.71 -13.78 -2.00
C THR A 26 20.82 -13.88 -0.77
N LEU A 27 21.41 -13.97 0.42
CA LEU A 27 20.68 -14.15 1.67
C LEU A 27 20.88 -12.95 2.59
N LYS A 28 19.86 -12.62 3.37
CA LYS A 28 19.90 -11.59 4.42
C LYS A 28 20.24 -12.27 5.75
N PRO A 29 21.45 -12.07 6.31
CA PRO A 29 21.92 -12.82 7.49
C PRO A 29 20.99 -12.74 8.72
N ILE A 30 20.30 -11.62 8.90
CA ILE A 30 19.45 -11.35 10.09
C ILE A 30 17.99 -11.74 9.87
N SER A 31 17.48 -11.64 8.64
CA SER A 31 16.06 -11.86 8.34
C SER A 31 15.78 -13.26 7.81
N ASP A 32 16.74 -13.86 7.10
CA ASP A 32 16.57 -15.16 6.49
C ASP A 32 17.10 -16.27 7.40
N SER A 33 16.43 -17.41 7.35
CA SER A 33 16.83 -18.64 8.03
C SER A 33 17.25 -19.71 7.04
N VAL A 34 17.90 -20.76 7.55
CA VAL A 34 18.27 -21.94 6.77
C VAL A 34 17.07 -22.54 6.04
N GLY A 35 15.90 -22.58 6.69
CA GLY A 35 14.66 -23.10 6.09
C GLY A 35 14.16 -22.28 4.91
N VAL A 36 14.34 -20.94 4.95
CA VAL A 36 14.01 -20.06 3.81
C VAL A 36 14.97 -20.33 2.65
N PHE A 37 16.27 -20.41 2.93
CA PHE A 37 17.27 -20.72 1.91
C PHE A 37 17.04 -22.09 1.27
N LEU A 38 16.79 -23.14 2.07
CA LEU A 38 16.52 -24.48 1.55
C LEU A 38 15.28 -24.53 0.67
N ARG A 39 14.23 -23.78 1.05
CA ARG A 39 13.01 -23.66 0.25
C ARG A 39 13.27 -22.97 -1.08
N GLN A 40 14.01 -21.86 -1.08
CA GLN A 40 14.42 -21.17 -2.32
C GLN A 40 15.21 -22.10 -3.24
N LEU A 41 16.06 -22.95 -2.67
CA LEU A 41 16.86 -23.93 -3.42
C LEU A 41 15.95 -25.00 -4.07
N GLN A 42 14.94 -25.49 -3.35
CA GLN A 42 13.94 -26.43 -3.88
C GLN A 42 12.99 -25.79 -4.91
N GLU A 43 12.63 -24.53 -4.75
CA GLU A 43 11.78 -23.80 -5.70
C GLU A 43 12.51 -23.50 -7.01
N GLU A 44 13.81 -23.18 -6.94
CA GLU A 44 14.65 -22.86 -8.11
C GLU A 44 14.91 -24.09 -9.00
N ASP A 45 15.12 -25.27 -8.40
CA ASP A 45 15.28 -26.54 -9.14
C ASP A 45 14.35 -27.62 -8.57
N ARG A 46 13.26 -27.87 -9.31
CA ARG A 46 12.28 -28.91 -8.98
C ARG A 46 12.82 -30.34 -9.06
N GLY A 47 14.05 -30.56 -9.55
CA GLY A 47 14.73 -31.86 -9.48
C GLY A 47 15.43 -32.13 -8.14
N ILE A 48 15.27 -31.24 -7.15
CA ILE A 48 15.82 -31.40 -5.80
C ILE A 48 14.72 -31.96 -4.89
N ASP A 49 14.75 -33.28 -4.72
CA ASP A 49 13.80 -33.97 -3.84
C ASP A 49 14.21 -33.87 -2.37
N ARG A 50 15.52 -33.90 -2.10
CA ARG A 50 16.07 -33.89 -0.73
C ARG A 50 17.18 -32.86 -0.61
N VAL A 51 16.97 -31.86 0.24
CA VAL A 51 18.02 -30.90 0.62
C VAL A 51 18.10 -30.75 2.13
N ALA A 52 19.31 -30.72 2.67
CA ALA A 52 19.53 -30.47 4.09
C ALA A 52 20.94 -29.91 4.34
N ILE A 53 21.07 -29.15 5.42
CA ILE A 53 22.36 -28.64 5.90
C ILE A 53 22.76 -29.40 7.16
N TYR A 54 24.04 -29.77 7.22
CA TYR A 54 24.65 -30.49 8.33
C TYR A 54 25.88 -29.73 8.81
N SER A 55 26.13 -29.79 10.12
CA SER A 55 27.39 -29.39 10.75
C SER A 55 28.55 -30.26 10.25
N PRO A 56 29.82 -29.81 10.35
CA PRO A 56 31.01 -30.63 10.10
C PRO A 56 30.95 -31.98 10.81
N ASP A 57 30.36 -32.03 12.00
CA ASP A 57 30.22 -33.23 12.84
C ASP A 57 29.12 -34.18 12.37
N GLY A 58 28.34 -33.81 11.34
CA GLY A 58 27.26 -34.63 10.78
C GLY A 58 25.90 -34.44 11.46
N VAL A 59 25.76 -33.49 12.38
CA VAL A 59 24.48 -33.12 13.00
C VAL A 59 23.66 -32.25 12.04
N ARG A 60 22.36 -32.50 11.90
CA ARG A 60 21.47 -31.69 11.04
C ARG A 60 21.20 -30.33 11.69
N VAL A 61 21.37 -29.25 10.92
CA VAL A 61 21.06 -27.88 11.35
C VAL A 61 19.55 -27.62 11.22
N ALA A 62 18.96 -26.94 12.20
CA ALA A 62 17.52 -26.66 12.22
C ALA A 62 17.12 -25.66 11.13
N ALA A 63 15.89 -25.79 10.62
CA ALA A 63 15.35 -24.89 9.60
C ALA A 63 15.15 -23.44 10.12
N SER A 64 15.02 -23.24 11.43
CA SER A 64 14.89 -21.92 12.06
C SER A 64 16.23 -21.26 12.39
N THR A 65 17.37 -21.94 12.17
CA THR A 65 18.69 -21.36 12.42
C THR A 65 18.92 -20.16 11.48
N GLY A 66 19.40 -19.04 12.04
CA GLY A 66 19.75 -17.85 11.27
C GLY A 66 20.93 -18.12 10.31
N ILE A 67 20.91 -17.45 9.15
CA ILE A 67 22.00 -17.58 8.18
C ILE A 67 23.31 -16.96 8.70
N ASP A 68 23.22 -15.93 9.52
CA ASP A 68 24.36 -15.36 10.25
C ASP A 68 25.08 -16.40 11.12
N LEU A 69 24.34 -17.20 11.89
CA LEU A 69 24.88 -18.26 12.74
C LEU A 69 25.46 -19.41 11.92
N LEU A 70 24.81 -19.80 10.82
CA LEU A 70 25.31 -20.87 9.95
C LEU A 70 26.65 -20.51 9.30
N LEU A 71 26.84 -19.24 8.93
CA LEU A 71 28.03 -18.78 8.22
C LEU A 71 29.25 -18.51 9.12
N LEU A 72 29.13 -18.70 10.44
CA LEU A 72 30.26 -18.62 11.37
C LEU A 72 31.24 -19.77 11.18
N ASP A 73 30.72 -20.96 10.92
CA ASP A 73 31.48 -22.20 10.80
C ASP A 73 31.33 -22.82 9.41
N ASP A 74 32.22 -23.76 9.10
CA ASP A 74 32.08 -24.61 7.92
C ASP A 74 30.82 -25.47 8.03
N PHE A 75 30.20 -25.84 6.92
CA PHE A 75 29.03 -26.72 6.92
C PHE A 75 28.96 -27.60 5.66
N LYS A 76 28.17 -28.67 5.76
CA LYS A 76 27.90 -29.62 4.67
C LYS A 76 26.49 -29.37 4.11
N LEU A 77 26.41 -29.00 2.84
CA LEU A 77 25.16 -28.88 2.09
C LEU A 77 24.92 -30.16 1.30
N VAL A 78 23.87 -30.89 1.64
CA VAL A 78 23.48 -32.12 0.95
C VAL A 78 22.33 -31.80 0.00
N ILE A 79 22.51 -32.08 -1.29
CA ILE A 79 21.50 -31.97 -2.36
C ILE A 79 21.39 -33.35 -3.02
N ASN A 80 20.24 -33.99 -2.86
CA ASN A 80 19.98 -35.38 -3.26
C ASN A 80 21.10 -36.30 -2.72
N ASP A 81 21.89 -36.90 -3.62
CA ASP A 81 22.99 -37.81 -3.27
C ASP A 81 24.36 -37.12 -3.20
N LEU A 82 24.43 -35.81 -3.48
CA LEU A 82 25.67 -35.05 -3.50
C LEU A 82 25.85 -34.25 -2.21
N THR A 83 27.01 -34.41 -1.58
CA THR A 83 27.41 -33.63 -0.40
C THR A 83 28.46 -32.61 -0.78
N TYR A 84 28.13 -31.33 -0.58
CA TYR A 84 29.04 -30.21 -0.80
C TYR A 84 29.58 -29.69 0.53
N HIS A 85 30.89 -29.70 0.69
CA HIS A 85 31.54 -29.03 1.81
C HIS A 85 31.69 -27.55 1.51
N VAL A 86 31.03 -26.70 2.30
CA VAL A 86 31.02 -25.25 2.14
C VAL A 86 31.90 -24.65 3.22
N ARG A 87 32.89 -23.84 2.80
CA ARG A 87 33.75 -23.08 3.71
C ARG A 87 33.44 -21.60 3.53
N PRO A 88 32.63 -20.98 4.40
CA PRO A 88 32.33 -19.57 4.30
C PRO A 88 33.58 -18.73 4.59
N PRO A 89 33.76 -17.58 3.92
CA PRO A 89 34.83 -16.66 4.26
C PRO A 89 34.57 -16.14 5.68
N LYS A 90 35.55 -16.32 6.57
CA LYS A 90 35.49 -15.80 7.93
C LYS A 90 35.32 -14.28 7.85
N ARG A 91 34.18 -13.80 8.30
CA ARG A 91 33.91 -12.37 8.39
C ARG A 91 34.79 -11.85 9.52
N ASP A 92 35.63 -10.87 9.25
CA ASP A 92 36.30 -10.12 10.31
C ASP A 92 35.21 -9.46 11.15
N LEU A 93 34.92 -10.10 12.28
CA LEU A 93 34.01 -9.58 13.28
C LEU A 93 34.60 -8.24 13.73
N LEU A 94 33.77 -7.19 13.72
CA LEU A 94 33.98 -6.06 14.61
C LEU A 94 34.43 -6.61 15.97
N SER A 95 35.52 -6.06 16.54
CA SER A 95 36.15 -6.52 17.79
C SER A 95 35.12 -7.12 18.75
N TYR A 96 35.37 -8.31 19.28
CA TYR A 96 34.47 -9.05 20.18
C TYR A 96 33.89 -8.17 21.31
N GLU A 97 34.58 -7.11 21.70
CA GLU A 97 34.14 -6.09 22.66
C GLU A 97 32.90 -5.29 22.19
N ASN A 98 32.78 -4.99 20.89
CA ASN A 98 31.66 -4.22 20.32
C ASN A 98 30.39 -5.08 20.12
N ALA A 99 30.54 -6.40 19.98
CA ALA A 99 29.41 -7.32 19.85
C ALA A 99 28.74 -7.60 21.21
N ALA A 100 29.54 -7.72 22.28
CA ALA A 100 29.03 -7.86 23.65
C ALA A 100 28.22 -6.63 24.08
N THR A 101 28.78 -5.44 23.87
CA THR A 101 28.11 -4.16 24.21
C THR A 101 26.80 -3.96 23.43
N LEU A 102 26.72 -4.33 22.15
CA LEU A 102 25.47 -4.27 21.37
C LEU A 102 24.40 -5.26 21.87
N ASN A 103 24.80 -6.44 22.31
CA ASN A 103 23.87 -7.40 22.91
C ASN A 103 23.35 -6.90 24.26
N ASP A 104 24.19 -6.27 25.07
CA ASP A 104 23.77 -5.64 26.33
C ASP A 104 22.78 -4.49 26.11
N VAL A 105 22.97 -3.69 25.06
CA VAL A 105 22.00 -2.65 24.69
C VAL A 105 20.67 -3.27 24.26
N LYS A 106 20.69 -4.35 23.47
CA LYS A 106 19.45 -5.04 23.06
C LYS A 106 18.71 -5.64 24.24
N THR A 107 19.40 -6.30 25.16
CA THR A 107 18.78 -6.87 26.36
C THR A 107 18.21 -5.78 27.26
N LEU A 108 18.92 -4.65 27.42
CA LEU A 108 18.43 -3.52 28.21
C LEU A 108 17.19 -2.86 27.58
N VAL A 109 17.19 -2.65 26.26
CA VAL A 109 16.01 -2.12 25.54
C VAL A 109 14.84 -3.10 25.65
N GLN A 110 15.09 -4.40 25.52
CA GLN A 110 14.05 -5.41 25.64
C GLN A 110 13.52 -5.52 27.07
N GLN A 111 14.38 -5.38 28.07
CA GLN A 111 14.01 -5.33 29.48
C GLN A 111 13.18 -4.06 29.79
N LEU A 112 13.52 -2.92 29.19
CA LEU A 112 12.68 -1.71 29.26
C LEU A 112 11.33 -1.93 28.58
N TYR A 113 11.31 -2.57 27.41
CA TYR A 113 10.09 -2.86 26.65
C TYR A 113 9.12 -3.75 27.44
N THR A 114 9.65 -4.75 28.17
CA THR A 114 8.86 -5.63 29.04
C THR A 114 8.48 -4.95 30.36
N THR A 115 9.40 -4.20 30.98
CA THR A 115 9.14 -3.50 32.26
C THR A 115 8.10 -2.38 32.09
N LEU A 116 8.12 -1.68 30.96
CA LEU A 116 7.16 -0.63 30.65
C LEU A 116 5.83 -1.16 30.10
N CYS A 117 5.66 -2.49 29.99
CA CYS A 117 4.45 -3.15 29.48
C CYS A 117 3.92 -2.48 28.19
N ILE A 118 4.81 -2.16 27.25
CA ILE A 118 4.46 -1.32 26.08
C ILE A 118 3.36 -1.97 25.25
N GLU A 119 3.34 -3.30 25.16
CA GLU A 119 2.26 -4.05 24.50
C GLU A 119 0.89 -3.77 25.15
N GLN A 120 0.82 -3.78 26.49
CA GLN A 120 -0.40 -3.46 27.21
C GLN A 120 -0.80 -1.99 27.04
N HIS A 121 0.16 -1.07 27.00
CA HIS A 121 -0.10 0.34 26.72
C HIS A 121 -0.66 0.56 25.31
N GLN A 122 -0.11 -0.12 24.30
CA GLN A 122 -0.62 -0.04 22.93
C GLN A 122 -2.06 -0.57 22.84
N LEU A 123 -2.34 -1.72 23.46
CA LEU A 123 -3.70 -2.29 23.49
C LEU A 123 -4.70 -1.36 24.20
N ASN A 124 -4.30 -0.74 25.31
CA ASN A 124 -5.17 0.21 26.02
C ASN A 124 -5.43 1.46 25.17
N LYS A 125 -4.41 1.97 24.47
CA LYS A 125 -4.54 3.14 23.60
C LYS A 125 -5.42 2.85 22.38
N GLU A 126 -5.31 1.65 21.81
CA GLU A 126 -6.19 1.18 20.74
C GLU A 126 -7.64 1.15 21.21
N ARG A 127 -7.91 0.59 22.40
CA ARG A 127 -9.27 0.58 23.00
C ARG A 127 -9.82 1.98 23.23
N GLU A 128 -9.02 2.88 23.78
CA GLU A 128 -9.42 4.28 24.00
C GLU A 128 -9.76 4.99 22.68
N LEU A 129 -8.99 4.74 21.62
CA LEU A 129 -9.26 5.30 20.30
C LEU A 129 -10.56 4.75 19.69
N ILE A 130 -10.82 3.45 19.85
CA ILE A 130 -12.06 2.82 19.37
C ILE A 130 -13.27 3.40 20.12
N GLU A 131 -13.18 3.55 21.44
CA GLU A 131 -14.25 4.12 22.27
C GLU A 131 -14.54 5.57 21.86
N ARG A 132 -13.51 6.40 21.68
CA ARG A 132 -13.67 7.77 21.18
C ARG A 132 -14.27 7.83 19.78
N LEU A 133 -13.92 6.89 18.92
CA LEU A 133 -14.46 6.81 17.57
C LEU A 133 -15.95 6.45 17.61
N GLU A 134 -16.34 5.51 18.47
CA GLU A 134 -17.75 5.16 18.70
C GLU A 134 -18.56 6.34 19.24
N ASP A 135 -18.05 7.04 20.25
CA ASP A 135 -18.69 8.24 20.82
C ASP A 135 -18.85 9.35 19.77
N LEU A 136 -17.78 9.64 19.01
CA LEU A 136 -17.84 10.61 17.90
C LEU A 136 -18.87 10.20 16.84
N LYS A 137 -18.96 8.91 16.52
CA LYS A 137 -19.92 8.38 15.54
C LYS A 137 -21.37 8.51 16.04
N GLU A 138 -21.59 8.27 17.33
CA GLU A 138 -22.89 8.45 17.97
C GLU A 138 -23.31 9.93 17.98
N GLN A 139 -22.39 10.83 18.30
CA GLN A 139 -22.62 12.28 18.24
C GLN A 139 -22.84 12.80 16.82
N LEU A 140 -22.20 12.18 15.82
CA LEU A 140 -22.35 12.54 14.41
C LEU A 140 -23.70 12.10 13.83
N ALA A 141 -24.25 10.97 14.27
CA ALA A 141 -25.50 10.41 13.76
C ALA A 141 -26.71 11.39 13.76
N PRO A 142 -27.01 12.15 14.83
CA PRO A 142 -28.09 13.14 14.80
C PRO A 142 -27.78 14.32 13.86
N LEU A 143 -26.53 14.78 13.81
CA LEU A 143 -26.12 15.87 12.92
C LEU A 143 -26.25 15.47 11.45
N GLU A 144 -25.88 14.23 11.13
CA GLU A 144 -26.00 13.69 9.78
C GLU A 144 -27.46 13.59 9.34
N LYS A 145 -28.37 13.18 10.22
CA LYS A 145 -29.82 13.18 9.93
C LYS A 145 -30.33 14.58 9.58
N VAL A 146 -29.95 15.60 10.35
CA VAL A 146 -30.33 17.00 10.08
C VAL A 146 -29.72 17.49 8.76
N ARG A 147 -28.44 17.19 8.52
CA ARG A 147 -27.74 17.55 7.28
C ARG A 147 -28.42 16.93 6.06
N ILE A 148 -28.80 15.65 6.14
CA ILE A 148 -29.51 14.95 5.06
C ILE A 148 -30.87 15.59 4.82
N GLU A 149 -31.61 15.95 5.87
CA GLU A 149 -32.91 16.60 5.72
C GLU A 149 -32.79 17.96 5.02
N ILE A 150 -31.82 18.78 5.43
CA ILE A 150 -31.54 20.08 4.79
C ILE A 150 -31.10 19.88 3.35
N SER A 151 -30.19 18.94 3.09
CA SER A 151 -29.71 18.63 1.74
C SER A 151 -30.87 18.22 0.82
N ARG A 152 -31.78 17.37 1.31
CA ARG A 152 -32.99 16.96 0.57
C ARG A 152 -33.93 18.14 0.31
N LYS A 153 -34.10 19.05 1.28
CA LYS A 153 -34.91 20.27 1.08
C LYS A 153 -34.27 21.21 0.06
N ALA A 154 -32.95 21.38 0.12
CA ALA A 154 -32.20 22.19 -0.84
C ALA A 154 -32.29 21.59 -2.24
N GLU A 155 -32.06 20.28 -2.39
CA GLU A 155 -32.17 19.56 -3.65
C GLU A 155 -33.56 19.72 -4.27
N LYS A 156 -34.65 19.56 -3.50
CA LYS A 156 -36.01 19.79 -4.01
C LYS A 156 -36.20 21.22 -4.55
N ARG A 157 -35.66 22.23 -3.85
CA ARG A 157 -35.73 23.62 -4.31
C ARG A 157 -34.90 23.83 -5.57
N THR A 158 -33.68 23.30 -5.63
CA THR A 158 -32.82 23.37 -6.81
C THR A 158 -33.47 22.70 -8.01
N THR A 159 -34.04 21.52 -7.84
CA THR A 159 -34.79 20.80 -8.88
C THR A 159 -35.99 21.61 -9.36
N LEU A 160 -36.74 22.25 -8.46
CA LEU A 160 -37.84 23.13 -8.84
C LEU A 160 -37.34 24.31 -9.69
N VAL A 161 -36.25 24.96 -9.30
CA VAL A 161 -35.65 26.06 -10.07
C VAL A 161 -35.16 25.58 -11.44
N LEU A 162 -34.54 24.40 -11.52
CA LEU A 162 -34.10 23.79 -12.78
C LEU A 162 -35.28 23.54 -13.73
N TRP A 163 -36.36 22.92 -13.24
CA TRP A 163 -37.59 22.75 -14.02
C TRP A 163 -38.26 24.08 -14.39
N GLY A 164 -38.21 25.06 -13.50
CA GLY A 164 -38.66 26.43 -13.76
C GLY A 164 -37.89 27.09 -14.89
N GLY A 165 -36.57 26.90 -14.95
CA GLY A 165 -35.73 27.35 -16.05
C GLY A 165 -36.12 26.70 -17.39
N LEU A 166 -36.40 25.40 -17.39
CA LEU A 166 -36.89 24.71 -18.58
C LEU A 166 -38.26 25.22 -19.04
N ALA A 167 -39.19 25.43 -18.10
CA ALA A 167 -40.51 25.99 -18.39
C ALA A 167 -40.42 27.43 -18.96
N TYR A 168 -39.50 28.25 -18.43
CA TYR A 168 -39.21 29.58 -18.96
C TYR A 168 -38.71 29.51 -20.41
N MET A 169 -37.75 28.64 -20.70
CA MET A 169 -37.22 28.47 -22.07
C MET A 169 -38.31 27.98 -23.04
N ALA A 170 -39.15 27.02 -22.61
CA ALA A 170 -40.27 26.54 -23.41
C ALA A 170 -41.32 27.63 -23.69
N THR A 171 -41.65 28.44 -22.68
CA THR A 171 -42.59 29.57 -22.82
C THR A 171 -42.01 30.64 -23.73
N GLN A 172 -40.73 30.99 -23.59
CA GLN A 172 -40.03 31.94 -24.44
C GLN A 172 -40.06 31.49 -25.91
N PHE A 173 -39.82 30.21 -26.18
CA PHE A 173 -39.94 29.64 -27.51
C PHE A 173 -41.38 29.68 -28.04
N GLY A 174 -42.36 29.28 -27.24
CA GLY A 174 -43.78 29.27 -27.63
C GLY A 174 -44.34 30.65 -27.96
N ILE A 175 -43.99 31.67 -27.18
CA ILE A 175 -44.38 33.07 -27.43
C ILE A 175 -43.78 33.56 -28.75
N LEU A 176 -42.48 33.32 -28.97
CA LEU A 176 -41.83 33.71 -30.22
C LEU A 176 -42.42 32.98 -31.43
N ALA A 177 -42.70 31.68 -31.31
CA ALA A 177 -43.34 30.90 -32.36
C ALA A 177 -44.73 31.45 -32.72
N ARG A 178 -45.55 31.77 -31.72
CA ARG A 178 -46.89 32.33 -31.91
C ARG A 178 -46.82 33.69 -32.63
N LEU A 179 -46.00 34.60 -32.10
CA LEU A 179 -45.81 35.95 -32.66
C LEU A 179 -45.27 35.93 -34.09
N THR A 180 -44.38 34.99 -34.40
CA THR A 180 -43.69 34.90 -35.70
C THR A 180 -44.57 34.35 -36.83
N TRP A 181 -45.49 33.46 -36.51
CA TRP A 181 -46.28 32.81 -37.55
C TRP A 181 -47.63 33.47 -37.74
N TRP A 182 -48.32 33.84 -36.66
CA TRP A 182 -49.73 34.24 -36.74
C TRP A 182 -49.95 35.75 -36.54
N GLU A 183 -49.20 36.43 -35.66
CA GLU A 183 -49.39 37.88 -35.42
C GLU A 183 -48.53 38.78 -36.31
N TYR A 184 -47.24 38.48 -36.41
CA TYR A 184 -46.22 39.29 -37.07
C TYR A 184 -45.45 38.44 -38.08
N SER A 185 -44.88 39.07 -39.11
CA SER A 185 -43.98 38.39 -40.04
C SER A 185 -42.57 38.26 -39.44
N TRP A 186 -41.80 37.29 -39.94
CA TRP A 186 -40.43 37.03 -39.51
C TRP A 186 -39.54 38.28 -39.52
N ASP A 187 -39.69 39.13 -40.54
CA ASP A 187 -38.90 40.36 -40.72
C ASP A 187 -38.99 41.34 -39.53
N ILE A 188 -40.11 41.35 -38.80
CA ILE A 188 -40.30 42.19 -37.61
C ILE A 188 -39.73 41.51 -36.34
N MET A 189 -39.77 40.18 -36.27
CA MET A 189 -39.34 39.40 -35.10
C MET A 189 -37.85 39.08 -35.08
N GLU A 190 -37.19 39.06 -36.24
CA GLU A 190 -35.74 38.84 -36.39
C GLU A 190 -34.89 39.72 -35.45
N PRO A 191 -35.00 41.07 -35.45
CA PRO A 191 -34.20 41.90 -34.56
C PRO A 191 -34.51 41.67 -33.07
N VAL A 192 -35.76 41.33 -32.73
CA VAL A 192 -36.18 41.04 -31.35
C VAL A 192 -35.48 39.79 -30.82
N THR A 193 -35.47 38.71 -31.61
CA THR A 193 -34.79 37.47 -31.22
C THR A 193 -33.28 37.67 -31.06
N TYR A 194 -32.65 38.46 -31.94
CA TYR A 194 -31.23 38.80 -31.83
C TYR A 194 -30.91 39.52 -30.50
N PHE A 195 -31.70 40.51 -30.11
CA PHE A 195 -31.50 41.22 -28.84
C PHE A 195 -31.71 40.32 -27.62
N ILE A 196 -32.66 39.39 -27.67
CA ILE A 196 -32.88 38.41 -26.59
C ILE A 196 -31.65 37.51 -26.43
N THR A 197 -31.09 37.00 -27.54
CA THR A 197 -29.88 36.16 -27.52
C THR A 197 -28.66 36.93 -27.01
N TYR A 198 -28.47 38.18 -27.44
CA TYR A 198 -27.38 39.00 -26.94
C TYR A 198 -27.55 39.34 -25.45
N GLY A 199 -28.79 39.62 -25.02
CA GLY A 199 -29.13 39.85 -23.62
C GLY A 199 -28.86 38.64 -22.72
N SER A 200 -29.18 37.43 -23.17
CA SER A 200 -28.88 36.20 -22.42
C SER A 200 -27.38 35.94 -22.30
N ALA A 201 -26.61 36.21 -23.36
CA ALA A 201 -25.15 36.16 -23.33
C ALA A 201 -24.56 37.14 -22.31
N MET A 202 -25.07 38.37 -22.26
CA MET A 202 -24.69 39.36 -21.26
C MET A 202 -25.03 38.92 -19.83
N ALA A 203 -26.21 38.32 -19.62
CA ALA A 203 -26.62 37.79 -18.31
C ALA A 203 -25.72 36.62 -17.85
N MET A 204 -25.32 35.72 -18.76
CA MET A 204 -24.35 34.65 -18.45
C MET A 204 -22.98 35.21 -18.06
N TYR A 205 -22.50 36.23 -18.77
CA TYR A 205 -21.24 36.91 -18.43
C TYR A 205 -21.34 37.64 -17.07
N ALA A 206 -22.44 38.34 -16.81
CA ALA A 206 -22.70 38.97 -15.53
C ALA A 206 -22.73 37.95 -14.38
N TYR A 207 -23.39 36.80 -14.58
CA TYR A 207 -23.40 35.71 -13.61
C TYR A 207 -21.99 35.21 -13.30
N PHE A 208 -21.16 34.97 -14.32
CA PHE A 208 -19.77 34.58 -14.15
C PHE A 208 -18.95 35.59 -13.35
N VAL A 209 -19.12 36.89 -13.61
CA VAL A 209 -18.44 37.95 -12.84
C VAL A 209 -18.93 37.98 -11.39
N MET A 210 -20.22 37.75 -11.14
CA MET A 210 -20.80 37.77 -9.80
C MET A 210 -20.45 36.56 -8.93
N THR A 211 -20.20 35.39 -9.53
CA THR A 211 -19.94 34.13 -8.80
C THR A 211 -18.47 33.67 -8.83
N ARG A 212 -17.55 34.49 -9.36
CA ARG A 212 -16.11 34.21 -9.37
C ARG A 212 -15.42 34.48 -8.03
#